data_AF-A0A7C3AF77-F1
#
_entry.id   AF-A0A7C3AF77-F1
#
_cell.length_a   1.000
_cell.length_b   1.000
_cell.length_c   1.000
_cell.angle_alpha   90.00
_cell.angle_beta   90.00
_cell.angle_gamma   90.00
#
_symmetry.space_group_name_H-M   'P 1'
#
loop_
_entity.id
_entity.type
_entity.pdbx_description
1 polymer ?
#
loop_
_entity_poly.entity_id
_entity_poly.type
_entity_poly.pdbx_seq_one_letter_code
_entity_poly.pdbx_strand_id
1 'polypeptide(L)'
;GPATEVQASLRYDIPSLEIVGHVDKCNVVVEYTRDHDLCGRTNREVITYFNQLNVETLINQAIEETKVGNVAEATKMLTQAQMLTQKIGNTALTQCISQASEELNEKGTISSGVMKTVRVGASHTVKIDDQ
;
A
#
# COMPACT_ATOMS: atom_id res chain seq x y z
N GLY A 1 -28.43 10.83 -4.45
CA GLY A 1 -28.06 12.20 -4.03
C GLY A 1 -27.33 12.88 -5.16
N PRO A 2 -26.68 14.04 -4.95
CA PRO A 2 -25.68 14.53 -5.92
C PRO A 2 -24.62 13.42 -6.13
N ALA A 3 -24.07 13.28 -7.32
CA ALA A 3 -22.98 12.35 -7.61
C ALA A 3 -21.74 13.17 -7.96
N THR A 4 -20.58 12.73 -7.49
CA THR A 4 -19.30 13.32 -7.86
C THR A 4 -18.64 12.40 -8.88
N GLU A 5 -18.25 12.95 -10.02
CA GLU A 5 -17.55 12.22 -11.07
C GLU A 5 -16.07 12.59 -11.04
N VAL A 6 -15.21 11.56 -11.02
CA VAL A 6 -13.76 11.70 -11.19
C VAL A 6 -13.38 10.94 -12.45
N GLN A 7 -12.53 11.53 -13.29
CA GLN A 7 -12.07 10.88 -14.53
C GLN A 7 -10.59 10.57 -14.45
N ALA A 8 -10.23 9.32 -14.70
CA ALA A 8 -8.87 8.91 -14.98
C ALA A 8 -8.68 8.79 -16.50
N SER A 9 -7.52 9.20 -17.01
CA SER A 9 -7.19 9.08 -18.43
C SER A 9 -5.80 8.50 -18.60
N LEU A 10 -5.68 7.50 -19.47
CA LEU A 10 -4.42 6.85 -19.83
C LEU A 10 -4.08 7.23 -21.28
N ARG A 11 -2.91 7.84 -21.48
CA ARG A 11 -2.38 8.13 -22.81
C ARG A 11 -1.27 7.15 -23.14
N TYR A 12 -1.33 6.51 -24.30
CA TYR A 12 -0.30 5.57 -24.74
C TYR A 12 -0.16 5.51 -26.26
N ASP A 13 1.00 4.99 -26.68
CA ASP A 13 1.34 4.70 -28.06
C ASP A 13 1.56 3.18 -28.20
N ILE A 14 1.08 2.59 -29.31
CA ILE A 14 1.39 1.21 -29.69
C ILE A 14 2.05 1.24 -31.07
N PRO A 15 3.38 1.36 -31.15
CA PRO A 15 4.10 1.50 -32.41
C PRO A 15 3.89 0.33 -33.38
N SER A 16 3.80 -0.90 -32.87
CA SER A 16 3.55 -2.10 -33.69
C SER A 16 2.17 -2.14 -34.35
N LEU A 17 1.24 -1.31 -33.87
CA LEU A 17 -0.11 -1.15 -34.41
C LEU A 17 -0.32 0.24 -35.03
N GLU A 18 0.74 1.04 -35.16
CA GLU A 18 0.69 2.43 -35.64
C GLU A 18 -0.27 3.34 -34.85
N ILE A 19 -0.52 3.01 -33.59
CA ILE A 19 -1.36 3.82 -32.69
C ILE A 19 -0.48 4.84 -31.98
N VAL A 20 -0.78 6.12 -32.14
CA VAL A 20 -0.05 7.23 -31.49
C VAL A 20 -1.04 8.22 -30.87
N GLY A 21 -0.76 8.63 -29.63
CA GLY A 21 -1.53 9.63 -28.90
C GLY A 21 -2.92 9.15 -28.48
N HIS A 22 -3.16 7.84 -28.41
CA HIS A 22 -4.43 7.30 -27.99
C HIS A 22 -4.69 7.64 -26.52
N VAL A 23 -5.94 7.96 -26.19
CA VAL A 23 -6.34 8.30 -24.82
C VAL A 23 -7.58 7.50 -24.46
N ASP A 24 -7.40 6.55 -23.56
CA ASP A 24 -8.52 5.89 -22.89
C ASP A 24 -8.97 6.69 -21.67
N LYS A 25 -10.28 6.72 -21.43
CA LYS A 25 -10.89 7.39 -20.30
C LYS A 25 -11.67 6.40 -19.46
N CYS A 26 -11.48 6.45 -18.15
CA CYS A 26 -12.24 5.68 -17.18
C CYS A 26 -12.95 6.66 -16.23
N ASN A 27 -14.27 6.59 -16.19
CA ASN A 27 -15.08 7.41 -15.28
C ASN A 27 -15.29 6.66 -13.97
N VAL A 28 -15.07 7.34 -12.85
CA VAL A 28 -15.34 6.87 -11.50
C VAL A 28 -16.48 7.71 -10.95
N VAL A 29 -17.61 7.07 -10.63
CA VAL A 29 -18.80 7.73 -10.11
C VAL A 29 -18.92 7.43 -8.62
N VAL A 30 -19.04 8.49 -7.81
CA VAL A 30 -19.32 8.39 -6.38
C VAL A 30 -20.79 8.70 -6.15
N GLU A 31 -21.55 7.69 -5.75
CA GLU A 31 -22.96 7.82 -5.41
C GLU A 31 -23.15 8.00 -3.90
N TYR A 32 -23.91 9.04 -3.52
CA TYR A 32 -24.22 9.31 -2.12
C TYR A 32 -25.59 8.74 -1.77
N THR A 33 -25.62 7.84 -0.78
CA THR A 33 -26.83 7.20 -0.25
C THR A 33 -26.92 7.37 1.27
N ARG A 34 -28.15 7.38 1.80
CA ARG A 34 -28.43 7.32 3.26
C ARG A 34 -28.68 5.90 3.75
N ASP A 35 -28.70 4.94 2.84
CA ASP A 35 -28.82 3.53 3.14
C ASP A 35 -27.46 3.01 3.65
N HIS A 36 -27.40 2.73 4.95
CA HIS A 36 -26.19 2.25 5.61
C HIS A 36 -25.73 0.89 5.10
N ASP A 37 -26.63 0.04 4.59
CA ASP A 37 -26.30 -1.29 4.06
C ASP A 37 -25.62 -1.19 2.69
N LEU A 38 -25.94 -0.15 1.90
CA LEU A 38 -25.25 0.15 0.64
C LEU A 38 -23.85 0.76 0.86
N CYS A 39 -23.69 1.62 1.88
CA CYS A 39 -22.39 2.18 2.25
C CYS A 39 -21.39 1.12 2.76
N GLY A 40 -21.88 0.03 3.35
CA GLY A 40 -21.05 -1.07 3.86
C GLY A 40 -20.51 -2.02 2.78
N ARG A 41 -20.98 -1.91 1.52
CA ARG A 41 -20.52 -2.76 0.41
C ARG A 41 -19.14 -2.34 -0.06
N THR A 42 -18.11 -2.85 0.60
CA THR A 42 -16.73 -2.62 0.20
C THR A 42 -16.26 -3.66 -0.80
N ASN A 43 -15.68 -3.22 -1.92
CA ASN A 43 -14.97 -4.14 -2.82
C ASN A 43 -13.68 -4.62 -2.13
N ARG A 44 -13.61 -5.93 -1.87
CA ARG A 44 -12.50 -6.58 -1.14
C ARG A 44 -11.16 -6.47 -1.89
N GLU A 45 -11.19 -6.46 -3.22
CA GLU A 45 -10.00 -6.27 -4.05
C GLU A 45 -9.43 -4.87 -3.89
N VAL A 46 -10.28 -3.84 -3.98
CA VAL A 46 -9.89 -2.43 -3.78
C VAL A 46 -9.33 -2.20 -2.38
N ILE A 47 -10.00 -2.73 -1.34
CA ILE A 47 -9.50 -2.64 0.05
C ILE A 47 -8.12 -3.30 0.18
N THR A 48 -7.88 -4.41 -0.52
CA THR A 48 -6.61 -5.12 -0.42
C THR A 48 -5.47 -4.32 -1.03
N TYR A 49 -5.66 -3.72 -2.21
CA TYR A 49 -4.67 -2.82 -2.81
C TYR A 49 -4.47 -1.55 -1.97
N PHE A 50 -5.53 -0.98 -1.43
CA PHE A 50 -5.43 0.17 -0.51
C PHE A 50 -4.64 -0.17 0.75
N ASN A 51 -4.85 -1.35 1.33
CA ASN A 51 -4.07 -1.82 2.48
C ASN A 51 -2.60 -2.05 2.12
N GLN A 52 -2.29 -2.49 0.89
CA GLN A 52 -0.91 -2.61 0.41
C GLN A 52 -0.21 -1.24 0.30
N LEU A 53 -0.89 -0.22 -0.23
CA LEU A 53 -0.37 1.15 -0.26
C LEU A 53 -0.17 1.76 1.14
N ASN A 54 -1.07 1.42 2.08
CA ASN A 54 -0.92 1.84 3.48
C ASN A 54 0.32 1.21 4.12
N VAL A 55 0.68 -0.03 3.79
CA VAL A 55 1.90 -0.69 4.30
C VAL A 55 3.16 0.06 3.86
N GLU A 56 3.27 0.42 2.59
CA GLU A 56 4.43 1.17 2.07
C GLU A 56 4.57 2.54 2.78
N THR A 57 3.45 3.22 2.98
CA THR A 57 3.41 4.51 3.68
C THR A 57 3.89 4.37 5.13
N LEU A 58 3.38 3.37 5.86
CA LEU A 58 3.77 3.09 7.24
C LEU A 58 5.26 2.76 7.36
N ILE A 59 5.80 1.96 6.44
CA ILE A 59 7.23 1.61 6.42
C ILE A 59 8.09 2.84 6.19
N ASN A 60 7.74 3.69 5.22
CA ASN A 60 8.50 4.90 4.94
C ASN A 60 8.49 5.86 6.13
N GLN A 61 7.34 6.04 6.79
CA GLN A 61 7.24 6.84 8.00
C GLN A 61 8.07 6.25 9.15
N ALA A 62 8.02 4.93 9.37
CA ALA A 62 8.84 4.28 10.41
C ALA A 62 10.34 4.49 10.21
N ILE A 63 10.79 4.47 8.95
CA ILE A 63 12.18 4.75 8.58
C ILE A 63 12.54 6.20 8.91
N GLU A 64 11.68 7.17 8.60
CA GLU A 64 11.93 8.57 8.95
C GLU A 64 11.94 8.79 10.48
N GLU A 65 11.01 8.19 11.22
CA GLU A 65 10.99 8.24 12.69
C GLU A 65 12.28 7.65 13.31
N THR A 66 12.81 6.58 12.71
CA THR A 66 14.09 5.99 13.14
C THR A 66 15.25 6.98 12.95
N LYS A 67 15.27 7.75 11.85
CA LYS A 67 16.34 8.74 11.59
C LYS A 67 16.36 9.88 12.59
N VAL A 68 15.19 10.25 13.14
CA VAL A 68 15.07 11.30 14.17
C VAL A 68 15.11 10.74 15.59
N GLY A 69 15.34 9.42 15.76
CA GLY A 69 15.49 8.76 17.05
C GLY A 69 14.17 8.44 17.77
N ASN A 70 13.02 8.54 17.09
CA ASN A 70 11.71 8.24 17.66
C ASN A 70 11.38 6.74 17.52
N VAL A 71 12.05 5.94 18.34
CA VAL A 71 11.94 4.46 18.34
C VAL A 71 10.50 3.99 18.62
N ALA A 72 9.77 4.70 19.48
CA ALA A 72 8.42 4.32 19.88
C ALA A 72 7.41 4.41 18.71
N GLU A 73 7.38 5.54 18.00
CA GLU A 73 6.49 5.68 16.84
C GLU A 73 6.92 4.78 15.68
N ALA A 74 8.23 4.64 15.43
CA ALA A 74 8.73 3.69 14.43
C ALA A 74 8.26 2.24 14.72
N THR A 75 8.32 1.80 15.97
CA THR A 75 7.88 0.45 16.40
C THR A 75 6.39 0.25 16.18
N LYS A 76 5.58 1.26 16.52
CA LYS A 76 4.12 1.24 16.32
C LYS A 76 3.75 1.15 14.84
N MET A 77 4.44 1.91 13.99
CA MET A 77 4.22 1.88 12.54
C MET A 77 4.63 0.53 11.92
N LEU A 78 5.77 -0.04 12.32
CA LEU A 78 6.20 -1.37 11.87
C LEU A 78 5.22 -2.47 12.33
N THR A 79 4.70 -2.38 13.56
CA THR A 79 3.68 -3.32 14.07
C THR A 79 2.40 -3.27 13.23
N GLN A 80 1.94 -2.06 12.88
CA GLN A 80 0.77 -1.89 12.00
C GLN A 80 1.03 -2.45 10.59
N ALA A 81 2.20 -2.16 10.03
CA ALA A 81 2.60 -2.68 8.73
C ALA A 81 2.63 -4.22 8.75
N GLN A 82 3.18 -4.84 9.80
CA GLN A 82 3.24 -6.29 9.96
C GLN A 82 1.85 -6.94 10.00
N MET A 83 0.91 -6.36 10.77
CA MET A 83 -0.47 -6.88 10.82
C MET A 83 -1.15 -6.81 9.45
N LEU A 84 -0.95 -5.71 8.72
CA LEU A 84 -1.52 -5.55 7.38
C LEU A 84 -0.91 -6.55 6.39
N THR A 85 0.41 -6.76 6.40
CA THR A 85 1.06 -7.71 5.50
C THR A 85 0.67 -9.16 5.77
N GLN A 86 0.45 -9.52 7.04
CA GLN A 86 -0.11 -10.83 7.41
C GLN A 86 -1.53 -11.00 6.86
N LYS A 87 -2.38 -9.97 7.01
CA LYS A 87 -3.77 -10.01 6.54
C LYS A 87 -3.90 -10.21 5.03
N ILE A 88 -2.97 -9.65 4.26
CA ILE A 88 -2.94 -9.76 2.79
C ILE A 88 -2.08 -10.93 2.28
N GLY A 89 -1.51 -11.75 3.17
CA GLY A 89 -0.69 -12.90 2.79
C GLY A 89 0.70 -12.57 2.22
N ASN A 90 1.20 -11.35 2.37
CA ASN A 90 2.56 -10.99 1.93
C ASN A 90 3.59 -11.45 2.98
N THR A 91 3.89 -12.74 2.96
CA THR A 91 4.78 -13.40 3.93
C THR A 91 6.21 -12.90 3.82
N ALA A 92 6.71 -12.66 2.60
CA ALA A 92 8.05 -12.13 2.36
C ALA A 92 8.24 -10.76 3.01
N LEU A 93 7.29 -9.83 2.79
CA LEU A 93 7.36 -8.50 3.42
C LEU A 93 7.14 -8.57 4.94
N THR A 94 6.27 -9.47 5.40
CA THR A 94 6.07 -9.70 6.84
C THR A 94 7.37 -10.08 7.54
N GLN A 95 8.17 -10.96 6.92
CA GLN A 95 9.48 -11.36 7.46
C GLN A 95 10.49 -10.21 7.47
N CYS A 96 10.51 -9.40 6.40
CA CYS A 96 11.37 -8.21 6.34
C CYS A 96 11.03 -7.21 7.46
N ILE A 97 9.73 -6.95 7.69
CA ILE A 97 9.26 -6.07 8.77
C ILE A 97 9.63 -6.64 10.15
N SER A 98 9.56 -7.97 10.33
CA SER A 98 9.97 -8.62 11.58
C SER A 98 11.44 -8.35 11.88
N GLN A 99 12.32 -8.54 10.90
CA GLN A 99 13.75 -8.29 11.05
C GLN A 99 14.05 -6.80 11.37
N ALA A 100 13.34 -5.88 10.72
CA ALA A 100 13.48 -4.45 11.02
C ALA A 100 13.02 -4.10 12.44
N SER A 101 11.94 -4.73 12.90
CA SER A 101 11.42 -4.53 14.26
C SER A 101 12.38 -5.08 15.32
N GLU A 102 13.02 -6.23 15.06
CA GLU A 102 14.06 -6.81 15.91
C GLU A 102 15.27 -5.88 16.02
N GLU A 103 15.81 -5.38 14.89
CA GLU A 103 16.93 -4.45 14.91
C GLU A 103 16.59 -3.15 15.66
N LEU A 104 15.41 -2.60 15.41
CA LEU A 104 14.95 -1.38 16.07
C LEU A 104 14.83 -1.59 17.59
N ASN A 105 14.34 -2.74 18.03
CA ASN A 105 14.19 -3.07 19.45
C ASN A 105 15.56 -3.29 20.14
N GLU A 106 16.49 -4.00 19.48
CA GLU A 106 17.79 -4.32 20.05
C GLU A 106 18.77 -3.14 20.05
N LYS A 107 18.76 -2.35 18.96
CA LYS A 107 19.80 -1.36 18.67
C LYS A 107 19.27 0.08 18.68
N GLY A 108 17.97 0.28 18.84
CA GLY A 108 17.31 1.59 18.71
C GLY A 108 17.36 2.16 17.29
N THR A 109 17.87 1.40 16.32
CA THR A 109 18.08 1.84 14.93
C THR A 109 17.90 0.67 13.97
N ILE A 110 17.55 0.95 12.72
CA ILE A 110 17.45 -0.05 11.64
C ILE A 110 18.65 0.14 10.72
N SER A 111 19.33 -0.94 10.36
CA SER A 111 20.46 -0.88 9.45
C SER A 111 20.02 -0.50 8.02
N SER A 112 20.91 0.16 7.28
CA SER A 112 20.66 0.55 5.88
C SER A 112 20.31 -0.65 4.98
N GLY A 113 20.93 -1.81 5.25
CA GLY A 113 20.63 -3.05 4.54
C GLY A 113 19.18 -3.50 4.76
N VAL A 114 18.72 -3.54 6.00
CA VAL A 114 17.35 -3.92 6.34
C VAL A 114 16.35 -2.89 5.83
N MET A 115 16.62 -1.58 5.95
CA MET A 115 15.78 -0.53 5.37
C MET A 115 15.58 -0.71 3.87
N LYS A 116 16.66 -1.04 3.13
CA LYS A 116 16.59 -1.28 1.69
C LYS A 116 15.75 -2.50 1.36
N THR A 117 15.95 -3.60 2.08
CA THR A 117 15.20 -4.85 1.88
C THR A 117 13.70 -4.63 2.14
N VAL A 118 13.36 -3.97 3.25
CA VAL A 118 11.96 -3.67 3.60
C VAL A 118 11.32 -2.75 2.56
N ARG A 119 12.01 -1.70 2.09
CA ARG A 119 11.50 -0.80 1.06
C ARG A 119 11.27 -1.50 -0.28
N VAL A 120 12.21 -2.35 -0.69
CA VAL A 120 12.06 -3.16 -1.91
C VAL A 120 10.86 -4.08 -1.75
N GLY A 121 10.76 -4.82 -0.65
CA GLY A 121 9.61 -5.69 -0.39
C GLY A 121 8.27 -4.96 -0.38
N ALA A 122 8.23 -3.73 0.16
CA ALA A 122 7.03 -2.88 0.16
C ALA A 122 6.57 -2.45 -1.23
N SER A 123 7.50 -2.29 -2.18
CA SER A 123 7.18 -1.94 -3.57
C SER A 123 6.62 -3.10 -4.39
N HIS A 124 6.67 -4.34 -3.88
CA HIS A 124 6.12 -5.52 -4.54
C HIS A 124 4.73 -5.86 -3.98
N THR A 125 3.74 -5.88 -4.87
CA THR A 125 2.37 -6.27 -4.53
C THR A 125 2.16 -7.76 -4.73
N VAL A 126 1.32 -8.37 -3.89
CA VAL A 126 0.90 -9.76 -4.04
C VAL A 126 -0.48 -9.77 -4.70
N LYS A 127 -0.61 -10.58 -5.76
CA LYS A 127 -1.90 -10.80 -6.41
C LYS A 127 -2.83 -11.58 -5.48
N ILE A 128 -4.09 -11.22 -5.46
CA ILE A 128 -5.12 -12.02 -4.79
C ILE A 128 -5.37 -13.22 -5.71
N ASP A 129 -4.91 -14.41 -5.31
CA ASP A 129 -5.47 -15.63 -5.89
C ASP A 129 -6.87 -15.81 -5.29
N ASP A 130 -7.88 -16.00 -6.15
CA ASP A 130 -9.24 -16.36 -5.75
C ASP A 130 -9.18 -17.70 -4.98
N GLN A 131 -9.36 -17.64 -3.66
CA GLN A 131 -9.71 -18.81 -2.83
C GLN A 131 -11.19 -18.79 -2.50
#